data_AF-A0A7C0W2H5-F1
#
_entry.id   AF-A0A7C0W2H5-F1
#
_cell.length_a   1.000
_cell.length_b   1.000
_cell.length_c   1.000
_cell.angle_alpha   90.00
_cell.angle_beta   90.00
_cell.angle_gamma   90.00
#
_symmetry.space_group_name_H-M   'P 1'
#
loop_
_entity.id
_entity.type
_entity.pdbx_description
1 polymer ?
#
loop_
_entity_poly.entity_id
_entity_poly.type
_entity_poly.pdbx_seq_one_letter_code
_entity_poly.pdbx_strand_id
1 'polypeptide(L)'
;EDQLKNKIRVIKQAIEVNHPDTEDGLDVLSKVGGFEIGGLAGCILAAASHRVPIVIDGFISCASALIAIKLAPLAKDYIFASHNSVEKGHKIALKYIGKIPMFDLGMRLGEGTGAALGISFIEAGVKILNEMATFTDAGVDKISR
;
A
#
# COMPACT_ATOMS: atom_id res chain seq x y z
N GLU A 1 14.42 -5.67 24.67
CA GLU A 1 13.83 -4.33 24.93
C GLU A 1 14.78 -3.19 24.55
N ASP A 2 16.07 -3.30 24.84
CA ASP A 2 17.04 -2.22 24.57
C ASP A 2 17.20 -1.89 23.08
N GLN A 3 17.14 -2.88 22.20
CA GLN A 3 17.15 -2.64 20.75
C GLN A 3 15.95 -1.80 20.29
N LEU A 4 14.76 -2.03 20.86
CA LEU A 4 13.56 -1.25 20.53
C LEU A 4 13.70 0.19 21.04
N LYS A 5 14.19 0.37 22.27
CA LYS A 5 14.47 1.71 22.83
C LYS A 5 15.49 2.46 21.97
N ASN A 6 16.55 1.77 21.54
CA ASN A 6 17.54 2.35 20.64
C ASN A 6 16.95 2.72 19.27
N LYS A 7 16.13 1.85 18.66
CA LYS A 7 15.43 2.14 17.39
C LYS A 7 14.56 3.40 17.52
N ILE A 8 13.79 3.52 18.60
CA ILE A 8 12.96 4.71 18.88
C ILE A 8 13.84 5.96 19.03
N ARG A 9 14.94 5.87 19.79
CA ARG A 9 15.87 6.97 20.00
C ARG A 9 16.47 7.47 18.68
N VAL A 10 16.94 6.56 17.83
CA VAL A 10 17.55 6.89 16.53
C VAL A 10 16.52 7.54 15.60
N ILE A 11 15.29 7.03 15.54
CA ILE A 11 14.22 7.63 14.72
C ILE A 11 13.91 9.05 15.19
N LYS A 12 13.77 9.26 16.51
CA LYS A 12 13.53 10.60 17.08
C LYS A 12 14.68 11.56 16.75
N GLN A 13 15.92 11.11 16.94
CA GLN A 13 17.11 11.90 16.64
C GLN A 13 17.19 12.27 15.15
N ALA A 14 16.87 11.34 14.24
CA ALA A 14 16.88 11.63 12.80
C ALA A 14 15.85 12.71 12.43
N ILE A 15 14.66 12.68 13.02
CA ILE A 15 13.63 13.71 12.82
C ILE A 15 14.08 15.05 13.41
N GLU A 16 14.62 15.05 14.63
CA GLU A 16 15.08 16.26 15.33
C GLU A 16 16.28 16.92 14.64
N VAL A 17 17.21 16.16 14.07
CA VAL A 17 18.36 16.76 13.36
C VAL A 17 17.92 17.34 12.03
N ASN A 18 17.10 16.62 11.27
CA ASN A 18 16.82 16.99 9.88
C ASN A 18 15.61 17.92 9.70
N HIS A 19 14.69 17.98 10.67
CA HIS A 19 13.46 18.78 10.62
C HIS A 19 12.72 18.63 9.28
N PRO A 20 12.21 17.42 8.95
CA PRO A 20 11.48 17.21 7.70
C PRO A 20 10.12 17.95 7.73
N ASP A 21 9.79 18.63 6.64
CA ASP A 21 8.48 19.24 6.42
C ASP A 21 7.47 18.17 6.03
N THR A 22 6.46 17.95 6.87
CA THR A 22 5.45 16.91 6.64
C THR A 22 4.51 17.19 5.48
N GLU A 23 4.49 18.42 4.97
CA GLU A 23 3.71 18.79 3.79
C GLU A 23 4.49 18.62 2.47
N ASP A 24 5.82 18.43 2.53
CA ASP A 24 6.65 18.13 1.36
C ASP A 24 7.19 16.69 1.41
N GLY A 25 6.57 15.82 0.59
CA GLY A 25 6.99 14.42 0.48
C GLY A 25 8.45 14.23 0.03
N LEU A 26 9.00 15.12 -0.79
CA LEU A 26 10.40 15.02 -1.24
C LEU A 26 11.36 15.46 -0.12
N ASP A 27 10.99 16.48 0.66
CA ASP A 27 11.77 16.89 1.82
C ASP A 27 11.85 15.75 2.86
N VAL A 28 10.72 15.11 3.19
CA VAL A 28 10.69 13.92 4.06
C VAL A 28 11.58 12.80 3.51
N LEU A 29 11.42 12.45 2.23
CA LEU A 29 12.17 11.36 1.60
C LEU A 29 13.68 11.63 1.62
N SER A 30 14.10 12.84 1.27
CA SER A 30 15.52 13.20 1.17
C SER A 30 16.22 13.25 2.53
N LYS A 31 15.50 13.59 3.60
CA LYS A 31 16.05 13.76 4.95
C LYS A 31 16.04 12.49 5.79
N VAL A 32 14.94 11.73 5.75
CA VAL A 32 14.70 10.59 6.67
C VAL A 32 14.13 9.36 5.96
N GLY A 33 14.10 9.35 4.63
CA GLY A 33 13.71 8.20 3.84
C GLY A 33 14.89 7.28 3.49
N GLY A 34 14.75 6.58 2.37
CA GLY A 34 15.76 5.68 1.82
C GLY A 34 15.59 5.53 0.31
N PHE A 35 16.64 5.06 -0.37
CA PHE A 35 16.62 4.94 -1.84
C PHE A 35 15.53 3.99 -2.32
N GLU A 36 15.29 2.88 -1.62
CA GLU A 36 14.23 1.94 -1.99
C GLU A 36 12.83 2.55 -1.82
N ILE A 37 12.63 3.38 -0.80
CA ILE A 37 11.36 4.09 -0.57
C ILE A 37 11.11 5.08 -1.70
N GLY A 38 12.16 5.82 -2.11
CA GLY A 38 12.08 6.76 -3.23
C GLY A 38 11.80 6.06 -4.55
N GLY A 39 12.46 4.93 -4.81
CA GLY A 39 12.22 4.11 -6.00
C GLY A 39 10.78 3.61 -6.08
N LEU A 40 10.25 3.06 -4.98
CA LEU A 40 8.86 2.60 -4.91
C LEU A 40 7.85 3.75 -5.03
N ALA A 41 8.13 4.91 -4.43
CA ALA A 41 7.28 6.10 -4.60
C ALA A 41 7.22 6.52 -6.08
N GLY A 42 8.36 6.51 -6.79
CA GLY A 42 8.42 6.73 -8.23
C GLY A 42 7.58 5.72 -9.03
N CYS A 43 7.65 4.43 -8.69
CA CYS A 43 6.81 3.39 -9.32
C CYS A 43 5.32 3.67 -9.12
N ILE A 44 4.90 4.07 -7.91
CA ILE A 44 3.50 4.42 -7.61
C ILE A 44 3.04 5.62 -8.46
N LEU A 45 3.85 6.68 -8.52
CA LEU A 45 3.55 7.87 -9.31
C LEU A 45 3.45 7.55 -10.81
N ALA A 46 4.37 6.74 -11.33
CA ALA A 46 4.37 6.32 -12.73
C ALA A 46 3.17 5.43 -13.06
N ALA A 47 2.81 4.49 -12.18
CA ALA A 47 1.62 3.66 -12.37
C ALA A 47 0.35 4.52 -12.43
N ALA A 48 0.20 5.45 -11.48
CA ALA A 48 -0.93 6.37 -11.45
C ALA A 48 -1.01 7.26 -12.71
N SER A 49 0.12 7.79 -13.19
CA SER A 49 0.14 8.62 -14.40
C SER A 49 -0.25 7.85 -15.68
N HIS A 50 0.03 6.54 -15.72
CA HIS A 50 -0.37 5.63 -16.79
C HIS A 50 -1.74 4.97 -16.57
N ARG A 51 -2.45 5.35 -15.49
CA ARG A 51 -3.73 4.75 -15.08
C ARG A 51 -3.65 3.23 -14.83
N VAL A 52 -2.49 2.77 -14.36
CA VAL A 52 -2.25 1.38 -13.99
C VAL A 52 -2.45 1.22 -12.48
N PRO A 53 -3.27 0.27 -12.01
CA PRO A 53 -3.41 0.00 -10.59
C PRO A 53 -2.11 -0.56 -10.01
N ILE A 54 -1.79 -0.19 -8.77
CA ILE A 54 -0.62 -0.69 -8.06
C ILE A 54 -1.03 -1.35 -6.74
N VAL A 55 -0.45 -2.52 -6.46
CA VAL A 55 -0.69 -3.25 -5.22
C VAL A 55 0.50 -3.02 -4.29
N ILE A 56 0.24 -2.39 -3.14
CA ILE A 56 1.26 -2.22 -2.09
C ILE A 56 1.33 -3.46 -1.20
N ASP A 57 2.54 -3.82 -0.80
CA ASP A 57 2.89 -4.98 0.02
C ASP A 57 2.80 -4.66 1.52
N GLY A 58 3.94 -4.66 2.22
CA GLY A 58 4.05 -4.40 3.65
C GLY A 58 4.42 -2.96 4.01
N PHE A 59 4.99 -2.79 5.20
CA PHE A 59 5.18 -1.48 5.83
C PHE A 59 6.04 -0.51 5.00
N ILE A 60 7.11 -0.99 4.35
CA ILE A 60 8.00 -0.15 3.52
C ILE A 60 7.26 0.40 2.30
N SER A 61 6.46 -0.42 1.61
CA SER A 61 5.67 0.03 0.47
C SER A 61 4.57 1.03 0.87
N CYS A 62 4.01 0.90 2.08
CA CYS A 62 3.10 1.91 2.64
C CYS A 62 3.82 3.25 2.90
N ALA A 63 5.04 3.24 3.42
CA ALA A 63 5.83 4.45 3.59
C ALA A 63 6.07 5.14 2.24
N SER A 64 6.38 4.36 1.21
CA SER A 64 6.55 4.86 -0.17
C SER A 64 5.26 5.45 -0.73
N ALA A 65 4.11 4.82 -0.46
CA ALA A 65 2.80 5.33 -0.84
C ALA A 65 2.46 6.66 -0.17
N LEU A 66 2.83 6.86 1.10
CA LEU A 66 2.64 8.14 1.79
C LEU A 66 3.42 9.27 1.11
N ILE A 67 4.68 9.02 0.72
CA ILE A 67 5.48 9.97 -0.05
C ILE A 67 4.79 10.29 -1.39
N ALA A 68 4.40 9.27 -2.15
CA ALA A 68 3.74 9.46 -3.44
C ALA A 68 2.42 10.25 -3.33
N ILE A 69 1.60 9.98 -2.30
CA ILE A 69 0.32 10.67 -2.09
C ILE A 69 0.54 12.12 -1.64
N LYS A 70 1.58 12.41 -0.86
CA LYS A 70 1.92 13.79 -0.52
C LYS A 70 2.34 14.59 -1.75
N LEU A 71 3.05 13.97 -2.69
CA LEU A 71 3.47 14.61 -3.94
C LEU A 71 2.35 14.72 -4.97
N ALA A 72 1.50 13.70 -5.09
CA ALA A 72 0.39 13.64 -6.01
C ALA A 72 -0.81 12.95 -5.34
N PRO A 73 -1.74 13.69 -4.72
CA PRO A 73 -2.84 13.11 -3.96
C PRO A 73 -3.71 12.12 -4.74
N LEU A 74 -3.88 12.33 -6.05
CA LEU A 74 -4.65 11.45 -6.94
C LEU A 74 -4.02 10.06 -7.13
N ALA A 75 -2.73 9.88 -6.82
CA ALA A 75 -2.09 8.56 -6.86
C ALA A 75 -2.76 7.56 -5.89
N LYS A 76 -3.41 8.07 -4.83
CA LYS A 76 -4.18 7.29 -3.88
C LYS A 76 -5.25 6.42 -4.57
N ASP A 77 -5.87 6.90 -5.64
CA ASP A 77 -6.99 6.20 -6.28
C ASP A 77 -6.55 4.95 -7.04
N TYR A 78 -5.25 4.84 -7.37
CA TYR A 78 -4.66 3.70 -8.06
C TYR A 78 -4.05 2.66 -7.11
N ILE A 79 -3.97 2.96 -5.81
CA ILE A 79 -3.35 2.07 -4.82
C ILE A 79 -4.35 1.06 -4.27
N PHE A 80 -3.96 -0.21 -4.26
CA PHE A 80 -4.62 -1.32 -3.58
C PHE A 80 -3.71 -1.85 -2.47
N ALA A 81 -4.25 -2.03 -1.26
CA ALA A 81 -3.48 -2.59 -0.14
C ALA A 81 -3.63 -4.12 -0.13
N SER A 82 -2.52 -4.86 -0.24
CA SER A 82 -2.57 -6.33 -0.23
C SER A 82 -2.95 -6.89 1.13
N HIS A 83 -2.10 -6.70 2.14
CA HIS A 83 -2.25 -7.37 3.43
C HIS A 83 -1.97 -6.44 4.60
N ASN A 84 -2.52 -6.78 5.77
CA ASN A 84 -2.18 -6.18 7.04
C ASN A 84 -0.90 -6.84 7.58
N SER A 85 0.25 -6.20 7.38
CA SER A 85 1.50 -6.68 7.96
C SER A 85 1.45 -6.63 9.50
N VAL A 86 2.13 -7.55 10.17
CA VAL A 86 2.24 -7.54 11.66
C VAL A 86 3.10 -6.39 12.20
N GLU A 87 3.75 -5.62 11.32
CA GLU A 87 4.48 -4.42 11.68
C GLU A 87 3.55 -3.35 12.27
N LYS A 88 3.85 -2.90 13.50
CA LYS A 88 2.97 -2.00 14.28
C LYS A 88 2.57 -0.73 13.53
N GLY A 89 3.48 -0.18 12.71
CA GLY A 89 3.25 1.03 11.94
C GLY A 89 2.35 0.83 10.71
N HIS A 90 2.19 -0.40 10.23
CA HIS A 90 1.49 -0.69 8.97
C HIS A 90 0.01 -0.32 9.06
N LYS A 91 -0.68 -0.72 10.14
CA LYS A 91 -2.08 -0.38 10.36
C LYS A 91 -2.32 1.13 10.48
N ILE A 92 -1.37 1.87 11.07
CA ILE A 92 -1.42 3.33 11.16
C ILE A 92 -1.27 3.96 9.78
N ALA A 93 -0.30 3.49 9.00
CA ALA A 93 -0.08 3.95 7.63
C ALA A 93 -1.30 3.70 6.74
N LEU A 94 -1.85 2.48 6.73
CA LEU A 94 -3.07 2.15 5.98
C LEU A 94 -4.26 3.04 6.36
N LYS A 95 -4.44 3.32 7.66
CA LYS A 95 -5.48 4.23 8.13
C LYS A 95 -5.28 5.64 7.59
N TYR A 96 -4.04 6.16 7.59
CA TYR A 96 -3.73 7.48 7.05
C TYR A 96 -3.95 7.55 5.54
N ILE A 97 -3.50 6.52 4.82
CA ILE A 97 -3.73 6.38 3.37
C ILE A 97 -5.23 6.23 3.09
N GLY A 98 -6.01 5.67 4.02
CA GLY A 98 -7.43 5.38 3.85
C GLY A 98 -7.69 4.17 2.97
N LYS A 99 -6.87 3.11 3.13
CA LYS A 99 -7.01 1.84 2.39
C LYS A 99 -7.29 0.70 3.36
N ILE A 100 -8.13 -0.22 2.91
CA ILE A 100 -8.45 -1.46 3.60
C ILE A 100 -7.63 -2.56 2.93
N PRO A 101 -6.82 -3.34 3.69
CA PRO A 101 -6.06 -4.43 3.11
C PRO A 101 -6.99 -5.59 2.74
N MET A 102 -6.68 -6.31 1.64
CA MET A 102 -7.44 -7.49 1.21
C MET A 102 -7.30 -8.64 2.20
N PHE A 103 -6.14 -8.75 2.85
CA PHE A 103 -5.79 -9.90 3.68
C PHE A 103 -5.31 -9.51 5.08
N ASP A 104 -5.56 -10.38 6.06
CA ASP A 104 -4.89 -10.37 7.37
C ASP A 104 -4.39 -11.79 7.68
N LEU A 105 -3.16 -12.08 7.24
CA LEU A 105 -2.57 -13.43 7.24
C LEU A 105 -1.36 -13.55 8.17
N GLY A 106 -1.10 -12.54 9.01
CA GLY A 106 0.09 -12.52 9.87
C GLY A 106 1.42 -12.40 9.10
N MET A 107 1.41 -11.87 7.88
CA MET A 107 2.59 -11.75 7.02
C MET A 107 3.56 -10.64 7.47
N ARG A 108 4.86 -10.90 7.28
CA ARG A 108 5.96 -9.96 7.62
C ARG A 108 7.26 -10.17 6.86
N LEU A 109 7.23 -10.97 5.79
CA LEU A 109 8.43 -11.23 4.99
C LEU A 109 8.85 -9.98 4.20
N GLY A 110 7.87 -9.28 3.62
CA GLY A 110 8.12 -8.17 2.71
C GLY A 110 8.34 -8.67 1.28
N GLU A 111 9.26 -8.02 0.56
CA GLU A 111 9.70 -8.39 -0.80
C GLU A 111 8.58 -8.42 -1.86
N GLY A 112 7.43 -7.81 -1.58
CA GLY A 112 6.31 -7.83 -2.52
C GLY A 112 5.46 -9.10 -2.42
N THR A 113 5.70 -9.99 -1.45
CA THR A 113 4.98 -11.27 -1.35
C THR A 113 3.48 -11.11 -1.14
N GLY A 114 3.05 -10.17 -0.31
CA GLY A 114 1.64 -9.84 -0.18
C GLY A 114 1.08 -9.16 -1.42
N ALA A 115 1.85 -8.27 -2.06
CA ALA A 115 1.45 -7.66 -3.32
C ALA A 115 1.21 -8.69 -4.44
N ALA A 116 2.07 -9.70 -4.55
CA ALA A 116 1.90 -10.82 -5.50
C ALA A 116 0.58 -11.56 -5.27
N LEU A 117 0.24 -11.89 -4.01
CA LEU A 117 -1.06 -12.48 -3.66
C LEU A 117 -2.23 -11.55 -3.99
N GLY A 118 -2.08 -10.25 -3.71
CA GLY A 118 -3.10 -9.24 -3.99
C GLY A 118 -3.38 -9.08 -5.49
N ILE A 119 -2.36 -9.18 -6.33
CA ILE A 119 -2.51 -9.16 -7.80
C ILE A 119 -3.38 -10.34 -8.24
N SER A 120 -3.07 -11.58 -7.81
CA SER A 120 -3.88 -12.75 -8.16
C SER A 120 -5.32 -12.66 -7.67
N PHE A 121 -5.56 -12.00 -6.53
CA PHE A 121 -6.90 -11.76 -6.02
C PHE A 121 -7.69 -10.74 -6.84
N ILE A 122 -7.04 -9.65 -7.28
CA ILE A 122 -7.65 -8.71 -8.22
C ILE A 122 -7.99 -9.42 -9.53
N GLU A 123 -7.07 -10.23 -10.08
CA GLU A 123 -7.32 -11.01 -11.29
C GLU A 123 -8.53 -11.93 -11.15
N ALA A 124 -8.69 -12.60 -10.01
CA ALA A 124 -9.87 -13.41 -9.72
C ALA A 124 -11.16 -12.57 -9.78
N GLY A 125 -11.15 -11.34 -9.22
CA GLY A 125 -12.26 -10.40 -9.32
C GLY A 125 -12.57 -9.97 -10.76
N VAL A 126 -11.54 -9.75 -11.57
CA VAL A 126 -11.68 -9.43 -13.01
C VAL A 126 -12.31 -10.60 -13.76
N LYS A 127 -11.89 -11.84 -13.47
CA LYS A 127 -12.49 -13.04 -14.07
C LYS A 127 -13.94 -13.22 -13.65
N ILE A 128 -14.27 -12.98 -12.38
CA ILE A 128 -15.66 -12.99 -11.90
C ILE A 128 -16.52 -12.04 -12.73
N LEU A 129 -16.05 -10.82 -12.98
CA LEU A 129 -16.79 -9.84 -13.77
C LEU A 129 -16.99 -10.25 -15.23
N ASN A 130 -15.97 -10.84 -15.85
CA ASN A 130 -15.96 -11.10 -17.29
C ASN A 130 -16.46 -12.49 -17.70
N GLU A 131 -16.35 -13.48 -16.81
CA GLU A 131 -16.52 -14.90 -17.14
C GLU A 131 -17.72 -15.53 -16.42
N MET A 132 -18.26 -14.93 -15.36
CA MET A 132 -19.47 -15.45 -14.73
C MET A 132 -20.68 -15.20 -15.62
N ALA A 133 -21.41 -16.28 -15.91
CA ALA A 133 -22.71 -16.24 -16.55
C ALA A 133 -23.68 -15.35 -15.75
N THR A 134 -24.46 -14.52 -16.45
CA THR A 134 -25.59 -13.85 -15.81
C THR A 134 -26.67 -14.88 -15.43
N PHE A 135 -27.62 -14.51 -14.56
CA PHE A 135 -28.75 -15.39 -14.25
C PHE A 135 -29.50 -15.86 -15.51
N THR A 136 -29.62 -14.99 -16.52
CA THR A 136 -30.22 -15.32 -17.81
C THR A 136 -29.40 -16.35 -18.57
N ASP A 137 -28.07 -16.16 -18.68
CA ASP A 137 -27.19 -17.09 -19.37
C ASP A 137 -27.15 -18.48 -18.69
N ALA A 138 -27.28 -18.49 -17.36
CA ALA A 138 -27.26 -19.70 -16.55
C ALA A 138 -28.63 -20.41 -16.47
N GLY A 139 -29.68 -19.88 -17.10
CA GLY A 139 -31.04 -20.44 -17.04
C GLY A 139 -31.64 -20.42 -15.63
N VAL A 140 -31.23 -19.46 -14.79
CA VAL A 140 -31.77 -19.28 -13.45
C VAL A 140 -32.95 -18.32 -13.52
N ASP A 141 -34.16 -18.87 -13.44
CA ASP A 141 -35.39 -18.09 -13.45
C ASP A 141 -35.53 -17.22 -12.19
N LYS A 142 -36.14 -16.03 -12.36
CA LYS A 142 -36.46 -15.10 -11.26
C LYS A 142 -37.63 -15.61 -10.39
N ILE A 143 -37.57 -16.82 -9.83
CA ILE A 143 -38.52 -17.33 -8.82
C ILE A 143 -37.73 -18.29 -7.92
N SER A 144 -37.30 -17.92 -6.71
CA SER A 144 -38.14 -17.99 -5.51
C SER A 144 -37.45 -17.31 -4.31
N ARG A 145 -38.04 -16.21 -3.82
CA ARG A 145 -38.23 -15.95 -2.39
C ARG A 145 -39.56 -15.25 -2.21
#